data_AF-A0A432IFF8-F1
#
_entry.id   AF-A0A432IFF8-F1
#
_cell.length_a   1.000
_cell.length_b   1.000
_cell.length_c   1.000
_cell.angle_alpha   90.00
_cell.angle_beta   90.00
_cell.angle_gamma   90.00
#
_symmetry.space_group_name_H-M   'P 1'
#
loop_
_entity.id
_entity.type
_entity.pdbx_description
1 polymer ?
#
loop_
_entity_poly.entity_id
_entity_poly.type
_entity_poly.pdbx_seq_one_letter_code
_entity_poly.pdbx_strand_id
1 'polypeptide(L)'
;MNLMKLRNLGDRFAIRAVLMVTSSLMASSVAVPCSGQGVTLALEPTETVLAPGAQFDVSLRLENPDQVLIQGLQAAIAWDSSKLQLLSLTLPGDLPGSPPVLAMAWNAPPPVGPGGDVGCSQWWDGQGEEAFSLGMVIDGTWSQASSPLAILHMRVTSFAPNGPLELAPPAPDLSCGWLGTIATDPAGAVVATMAESLDLTVSDLPPPTTLQCGEAAGIVYLSWQEPILFDSILIEREGNLIGEVAAGIEHYEDSDVFAGNVIEYRIHGVAASIPSTSTMCTATVDGNVEGPIGISCVLSGSGVLLGWQNSLPYDSITVTRNGAELATLPQGTTSFLDVDPGLAGIVEYEVTGSIGSAVSETSSCQVEFPTPDGFFIRGDTTSDGVLNLADPVKSLEYLFIGGDMPCASAADHDDSGTLDLGDAISLLDYLFTAGPAPAVPFPYAGTDPTPDTLGCLVSCTGPSCSPEAAGDECNSFILVGLGDTQFDTTDLTASIDPYTDNSCSASLLGDMQSDIWFSFVAPSSGAATFSLCGQVEFDSDLVVYEGFCQSMVQIGCNGDGDGCQDLGSLLSDVALFEGASYLIRIGGWNALDFGTGTLTITID
;
A
#
# COMPACT_ATOMS: atom_id res chain seq x y z
N MET A 1 -78.98 -0.69 -19.78
CA MET A 1 -80.12 0.05 -20.37
C MET A 1 -79.53 1.07 -21.34
N ASN A 2 -80.10 1.19 -22.56
CA ASN A 2 -79.71 2.03 -23.72
C ASN A 2 -78.69 1.48 -24.76
N LEU A 3 -79.29 0.71 -25.69
CA LEU A 3 -79.02 0.45 -27.13
C LEU A 3 -77.97 1.27 -27.90
N MET A 4 -77.15 0.57 -28.71
CA MET A 4 -77.10 0.83 -30.17
C MET A 4 -76.74 -0.43 -30.99
N LYS A 5 -77.43 -0.59 -32.12
CA LYS A 5 -77.56 -1.75 -33.01
C LYS A 5 -76.35 -1.93 -33.95
N LEU A 6 -75.82 -3.15 -34.06
CA LEU A 6 -75.06 -3.59 -35.25
C LEU A 6 -76.03 -4.15 -36.30
N ARG A 7 -75.94 -3.60 -37.52
CA ARG A 7 -76.70 -4.03 -38.70
C ARG A 7 -76.06 -5.27 -39.31
N ASN A 8 -76.92 -6.24 -39.59
CA ASN A 8 -76.66 -7.46 -40.33
C ASN A 8 -76.50 -7.14 -41.83
N LEU A 9 -75.45 -7.64 -42.47
CA LEU A 9 -75.33 -7.81 -43.92
C LEU A 9 -74.51 -9.09 -44.13
N GLY A 10 -75.21 -10.17 -44.49
CA GLY A 10 -74.57 -11.34 -45.07
C GLY A 10 -74.34 -11.12 -46.55
N ASP A 11 -73.27 -11.69 -47.11
CA ASP A 11 -73.43 -12.69 -48.17
C ASP A 11 -72.13 -13.47 -48.43
N ARG A 12 -72.34 -14.63 -49.04
CA ARG A 12 -71.42 -15.75 -49.24
C ARG A 12 -70.31 -15.47 -50.26
N PHE A 13 -69.11 -15.98 -50.01
CA PHE A 13 -68.27 -16.57 -51.06
C PHE A 13 -67.49 -17.77 -50.48
N ALA A 14 -67.75 -18.94 -51.06
CA ALA A 14 -67.00 -20.16 -50.84
C ALA A 14 -65.88 -20.27 -51.87
N ILE A 15 -64.73 -20.86 -51.51
CA ILE A 15 -63.92 -21.74 -52.38
C ILE A 15 -63.04 -22.64 -51.49
N ARG A 16 -63.12 -23.95 -51.75
CA ARG A 16 -62.29 -25.06 -51.25
C ARG A 16 -61.13 -25.31 -52.23
N ALA A 17 -59.93 -25.64 -51.74
CA ALA A 17 -58.93 -26.58 -52.33
C ALA A 17 -57.72 -26.65 -51.36
N VAL A 18 -57.53 -27.69 -50.53
CA VAL A 18 -56.81 -28.97 -50.76
C VAL A 18 -55.38 -28.81 -51.33
N LEU A 19 -54.36 -29.02 -50.48
CA LEU A 19 -53.26 -29.97 -50.75
C LEU A 19 -52.47 -30.29 -49.46
N MET A 20 -52.46 -31.58 -49.06
CA MET A 20 -51.44 -32.17 -48.19
C MET A 20 -50.18 -32.44 -49.04
N VAL A 21 -49.00 -32.04 -48.57
CA VAL A 21 -47.73 -32.75 -48.87
C VAL A 21 -46.85 -32.74 -47.61
N THR A 22 -46.21 -33.88 -47.43
CA THR A 22 -45.49 -34.48 -46.31
C THR A 22 -44.16 -33.84 -45.92
N SER A 23 -43.81 -34.03 -44.65
CA SER A 23 -42.53 -33.78 -43.97
C SER A 23 -41.34 -34.50 -44.63
N SER A 24 -40.16 -33.84 -44.70
CA SER A 24 -38.83 -34.40 -44.38
C SER A 24 -37.67 -33.38 -44.52
N LEU A 25 -36.98 -33.19 -43.39
CA LEU A 25 -35.55 -32.93 -43.16
C LEU A 25 -34.81 -31.65 -43.64
N MET A 26 -34.45 -30.86 -42.61
CA MET A 26 -33.11 -30.43 -42.18
C MET A 26 -32.26 -29.43 -43.00
N ALA A 27 -31.88 -28.38 -42.27
CA ALA A 27 -30.63 -27.63 -42.32
C ALA A 27 -30.38 -26.70 -43.51
N SER A 28 -30.89 -25.47 -43.38
CA SER A 28 -30.14 -24.20 -43.52
C SER A 28 -31.14 -23.05 -43.39
N SER A 29 -31.36 -22.57 -42.17
CA SER A 29 -32.10 -21.33 -41.92
C SER A 29 -31.23 -20.15 -42.34
N VAL A 30 -31.13 -19.93 -43.64
CA VAL A 30 -30.91 -18.58 -44.14
C VAL A 30 -32.23 -17.86 -43.90
N ALA A 31 -32.28 -17.08 -42.82
CA ALA A 31 -33.34 -16.10 -42.62
C ALA A 31 -33.32 -15.18 -43.84
N VAL A 32 -34.25 -15.41 -44.77
CA VAL A 32 -34.59 -14.41 -45.77
C VAL A 32 -35.44 -13.39 -45.01
N PRO A 33 -34.97 -12.15 -44.79
CA PRO A 33 -35.87 -11.12 -44.29
C PRO A 33 -36.88 -10.89 -45.41
N CYS A 34 -38.12 -11.33 -45.20
CA CYS A 34 -39.22 -10.70 -45.91
C CYS A 34 -39.16 -9.22 -45.53
N SER A 35 -38.81 -8.33 -46.46
CA SER A 35 -38.95 -6.89 -46.29
C SER A 35 -40.45 -6.52 -46.40
N GLY A 36 -41.25 -7.05 -45.48
CA GLY A 36 -42.63 -6.66 -45.26
C GLY A 36 -42.64 -5.60 -44.18
N GLN A 37 -43.05 -4.39 -44.54
CA GLN A 37 -43.05 -3.19 -43.71
C GLN A 37 -43.49 -3.47 -42.27
N GLY A 38 -42.56 -3.37 -41.33
CA GLY A 38 -42.76 -3.77 -39.94
C GLY A 38 -42.78 -2.57 -39.00
N VAL A 39 -43.77 -2.55 -38.11
CA VAL A 39 -43.79 -1.68 -36.93
C VAL A 39 -43.31 -2.52 -35.74
N THR A 40 -42.36 -2.02 -34.97
CA THR A 40 -41.80 -2.70 -33.80
C THR A 40 -42.16 -1.93 -32.53
N LEU A 41 -42.54 -2.67 -31.50
CA LEU A 41 -42.63 -2.18 -30.14
C LEU A 41 -41.32 -2.52 -29.41
N ALA A 42 -40.49 -1.50 -29.19
CA ALA A 42 -39.17 -1.64 -28.57
C ALA A 42 -39.22 -1.25 -27.08
N LEU A 43 -38.40 -1.94 -26.28
CA LEU A 43 -38.21 -1.69 -24.86
C LEU A 43 -36.78 -1.21 -24.61
N GLU A 44 -36.63 -0.01 -24.06
CA GLU A 44 -35.33 0.59 -23.78
C GLU A 44 -35.21 0.87 -22.27
N PRO A 45 -34.44 0.07 -21.50
CA PRO A 45 -34.22 0.33 -20.09
C PRO A 45 -33.16 1.42 -19.86
N THR A 46 -33.17 2.03 -18.67
CA THR A 46 -32.02 2.84 -18.21
C THR A 46 -30.80 1.97 -17.88
N GLU A 47 -31.02 0.75 -17.38
CA GLU A 47 -29.98 -0.18 -16.92
C GLU A 47 -30.36 -1.64 -17.20
N THR A 48 -29.36 -2.50 -17.38
CA THR A 48 -29.56 -3.94 -17.67
C THR A 48 -29.17 -4.87 -16.53
N VAL A 49 -28.47 -4.35 -15.51
CA VAL A 49 -28.09 -5.07 -14.28
C VAL A 49 -28.60 -4.26 -13.10
N LEU A 50 -29.41 -4.88 -12.24
CA LEU A 50 -30.15 -4.21 -11.19
C LEU A 50 -29.93 -4.95 -9.86
N ALA A 51 -29.76 -4.25 -8.75
CA ALA A 51 -29.74 -4.88 -7.43
C ALA A 51 -31.17 -5.00 -6.84
N PRO A 52 -31.40 -5.93 -5.90
CA PRO A 52 -32.67 -6.02 -5.18
C PRO A 52 -33.07 -4.67 -4.55
N GLY A 53 -34.30 -4.20 -4.80
CA GLY A 53 -34.80 -2.90 -4.33
C GLY A 53 -34.58 -1.72 -5.28
N ALA A 54 -33.77 -1.87 -6.33
CA ALA A 54 -33.48 -0.83 -7.31
C ALA A 54 -34.73 -0.28 -8.00
N GLN A 55 -34.74 1.02 -8.30
CA GLN A 55 -35.74 1.65 -9.17
C GLN A 55 -35.11 2.00 -10.51
N PHE A 56 -35.84 1.77 -11.59
CA PHE A 56 -35.35 2.00 -12.95
C PHE A 56 -36.52 2.28 -13.90
N ASP A 57 -36.22 2.86 -15.06
CA ASP A 57 -37.22 3.19 -16.07
C ASP A 57 -37.10 2.27 -17.28
N VAL A 58 -38.24 1.86 -17.82
CA VAL A 58 -38.33 1.17 -19.12
C VAL A 58 -39.16 2.02 -20.06
N SER A 59 -38.51 2.54 -21.10
CA SER A 59 -39.15 3.30 -22.16
C SER A 59 -39.76 2.36 -23.20
N LEU A 60 -41.06 2.51 -23.42
CA LEU A 60 -41.81 1.85 -24.49
C LEU A 60 -41.81 2.74 -25.73
N ARG A 61 -41.29 2.23 -26.84
CA ARG A 61 -41.17 2.99 -28.08
C ARG A 61 -41.79 2.26 -29.26
N LEU A 62 -42.36 3.04 -30.15
CA LEU A 62 -42.86 2.60 -31.44
C LEU A 62 -41.80 2.89 -32.49
N GLU A 63 -41.14 1.86 -32.99
CA GLU A 63 -40.23 1.93 -34.12
C GLU A 63 -40.99 1.61 -35.41
N ASN A 64 -41.00 2.55 -36.36
CA ASN A 64 -41.69 2.44 -37.64
C ASN A 64 -40.74 2.92 -38.76
N PRO A 65 -39.63 2.20 -39.01
CA PRO A 65 -38.56 2.65 -39.91
C PRO A 65 -39.05 2.89 -41.34
N ASP A 66 -40.09 2.18 -41.76
CA ASP A 66 -40.69 2.31 -43.10
C ASP A 66 -41.78 3.40 -43.17
N GLN A 67 -42.00 4.13 -42.07
CA GLN A 67 -42.95 5.24 -41.97
C GLN A 67 -44.36 4.89 -42.48
N VAL A 68 -44.82 3.68 -42.14
CA VAL A 68 -46.17 3.22 -42.50
C VAL A 68 -47.21 4.07 -41.78
N LEU A 69 -48.32 4.39 -42.46
CA LEU A 69 -49.44 5.07 -41.83
C LEU A 69 -50.15 4.12 -40.86
N ILE A 70 -50.15 4.50 -39.59
CA ILE A 70 -50.87 3.80 -38.53
C ILE A 70 -51.95 4.70 -37.92
N GLN A 71 -53.00 4.08 -37.40
CA GLN A 71 -54.09 4.74 -36.68
C GLN A 71 -54.47 4.01 -35.40
N GLY A 72 -54.39 2.68 -35.36
CA GLY A 72 -54.67 1.89 -34.16
C GLY A 72 -53.41 1.22 -33.63
N LEU A 73 -53.31 1.10 -32.31
CA LEU A 73 -52.24 0.36 -31.64
C LEU A 73 -52.81 -0.37 -30.42
N GLN A 74 -52.39 -1.62 -30.25
CA GLN A 74 -52.59 -2.43 -29.05
C GLN A 74 -51.26 -3.06 -28.67
N ALA A 75 -50.88 -2.96 -27.40
CA ALA A 75 -49.63 -3.47 -26.84
C ALA A 75 -49.83 -3.94 -25.40
N ALA A 76 -49.02 -4.90 -24.96
CA ALA A 76 -48.91 -5.29 -23.57
C ALA A 76 -47.49 -5.76 -23.27
N ILE A 77 -47.04 -5.50 -22.05
CA ILE A 77 -45.71 -5.87 -21.53
C ILE A 77 -45.96 -6.53 -20.19
N ALA A 78 -45.49 -7.77 -20.05
CA ALA A 78 -45.64 -8.57 -18.86
C ALA A 78 -44.30 -8.78 -18.15
N TRP A 79 -44.38 -9.04 -16.84
CA TRP A 79 -43.25 -9.32 -15.97
C TRP A 79 -43.65 -10.26 -14.82
N ASP A 80 -42.65 -10.86 -14.18
CA ASP A 80 -42.83 -11.64 -12.95
C ASP A 80 -42.96 -10.70 -11.73
N SER A 81 -44.15 -10.65 -11.14
CA SER A 81 -44.46 -9.81 -9.97
C SER A 81 -43.71 -10.19 -8.70
N SER A 82 -43.12 -11.38 -8.64
CA SER A 82 -42.23 -11.75 -7.53
C SER A 82 -40.88 -11.04 -7.60
N LYS A 83 -40.48 -10.57 -8.79
CA LYS A 83 -39.20 -9.89 -9.06
C LYS A 83 -39.36 -8.40 -9.36
N LEU A 84 -40.46 -7.98 -9.98
CA LEU A 84 -40.68 -6.60 -10.40
C LEU A 84 -42.00 -6.02 -9.90
N GLN A 85 -41.98 -4.73 -9.58
CA GLN A 85 -43.13 -3.93 -9.21
C GLN A 85 -43.19 -2.68 -10.08
N LEU A 86 -44.36 -2.39 -10.66
CA LEU A 86 -44.62 -1.11 -11.32
C LEU A 86 -44.97 -0.05 -10.25
N LEU A 87 -44.26 1.08 -10.25
CA LEU A 87 -44.44 2.17 -9.28
C LEU A 87 -45.31 3.30 -9.83
N SER A 88 -45.06 3.69 -11.07
CA SER A 88 -45.81 4.70 -11.79
C SER A 88 -45.66 4.51 -13.30
N LEU A 89 -46.48 5.22 -14.08
CA LEU A 89 -46.48 5.15 -15.53
C LEU A 89 -46.64 6.56 -16.10
N THR A 90 -45.86 6.87 -17.13
CA THR A 90 -46.08 8.04 -17.99
C THR A 90 -46.70 7.58 -19.31
N LEU A 91 -47.85 8.14 -19.68
CA LEU A 91 -48.67 7.69 -20.80
C LEU A 91 -48.45 8.53 -22.08
N PRO A 92 -48.88 8.01 -23.25
CA PRO A 92 -48.83 8.76 -24.50
C PRO A 92 -49.71 10.01 -24.42
N GLY A 93 -49.16 11.15 -24.83
CA GLY A 93 -49.78 12.48 -24.70
C GLY A 93 -49.13 13.36 -23.63
N ASP A 94 -48.57 12.74 -22.59
CA ASP A 94 -47.73 13.43 -21.58
C ASP A 94 -46.24 13.41 -21.97
N LEU A 95 -45.88 12.57 -22.95
CA LEU A 95 -44.52 12.42 -23.49
C LEU A 95 -44.33 13.26 -24.76
N PRO A 96 -43.30 14.14 -24.81
CA PRO A 96 -42.96 14.88 -26.03
C PRO A 96 -42.66 13.93 -27.20
N GLY A 97 -43.30 14.16 -28.35
CA GLY A 97 -43.09 13.36 -29.55
C GLY A 97 -43.97 12.11 -29.65
N SER A 98 -44.85 11.85 -28.67
CA SER A 98 -45.87 10.79 -28.79
C SER A 98 -46.94 11.12 -29.84
N PRO A 99 -47.59 10.10 -30.43
CA PRO A 99 -48.75 10.31 -31.30
C PRO A 99 -49.89 11.01 -30.55
N PRO A 100 -50.65 11.90 -31.20
CA PRO A 100 -51.84 12.51 -30.61
C PRO A 100 -52.91 11.44 -30.39
N VAL A 101 -53.54 11.44 -29.21
CA VAL A 101 -54.47 10.40 -28.79
C VAL A 101 -55.92 10.85 -29.03
N LEU A 102 -56.66 10.13 -29.89
CA LEU A 102 -58.11 10.30 -30.06
C LEU A 102 -58.91 9.54 -29.00
N ALA A 103 -58.50 8.31 -28.73
CA ALA A 103 -59.07 7.46 -27.69
C ALA A 103 -58.01 6.50 -27.15
N MET A 104 -58.01 6.25 -25.84
CA MET A 104 -57.07 5.33 -25.20
C MET A 104 -57.76 4.56 -24.08
N ALA A 105 -57.44 3.27 -23.99
CA ALA A 105 -57.75 2.39 -22.89
C ALA A 105 -56.44 1.74 -22.44
N TRP A 106 -56.16 1.74 -21.15
CA TRP A 106 -54.95 1.13 -20.61
C TRP A 106 -55.27 0.48 -19.28
N ASN A 107 -54.44 -0.48 -18.88
CA ASN A 107 -54.56 -1.14 -17.59
C ASN A 107 -53.21 -1.58 -17.06
N ALA A 108 -53.06 -1.58 -15.74
CA ALA A 108 -51.84 -1.97 -15.04
C ALA A 108 -52.17 -2.41 -13.61
N PRO A 109 -51.30 -3.18 -12.94
CA PRO A 109 -51.46 -3.49 -11.53
C PRO A 109 -51.58 -2.25 -10.63
N PRO A 110 -52.22 -2.37 -9.46
CA PRO A 110 -52.06 -1.43 -8.37
C PRO A 110 -50.57 -1.26 -8.00
N PRO A 111 -50.11 -0.05 -7.64
CA PRO A 111 -50.90 1.15 -7.34
C PRO A 111 -51.24 2.03 -8.56
N VAL A 112 -50.78 1.65 -9.76
CA VAL A 112 -50.68 2.58 -10.89
C VAL A 112 -51.96 2.66 -11.71
N GLY A 113 -52.56 1.51 -12.01
CA GLY A 113 -53.78 1.42 -12.81
C GLY A 113 -55.05 1.25 -11.98
N PRO A 114 -56.23 1.47 -12.59
CA PRO A 114 -57.51 1.26 -11.91
C PRO A 114 -57.72 -0.17 -11.41
N GLY A 115 -56.93 -1.16 -11.85
CA GLY A 115 -57.26 -2.58 -11.73
C GLY A 115 -58.53 -2.85 -12.55
N GLY A 116 -58.47 -3.75 -13.53
CA GLY A 116 -59.52 -3.84 -14.55
C GLY A 116 -60.45 -5.04 -14.41
N ASP A 117 -61.76 -4.80 -14.53
CA ASP A 117 -62.80 -5.80 -14.78
C ASP A 117 -62.97 -6.12 -16.29
N VAL A 118 -62.14 -5.53 -17.16
CA VAL A 118 -62.24 -5.64 -18.64
C VAL A 118 -60.86 -5.97 -19.22
N GLY A 119 -60.72 -7.18 -19.77
CA GLY A 119 -59.47 -7.72 -20.32
C GLY A 119 -59.02 -9.00 -19.60
N CYS A 120 -57.72 -9.34 -19.69
CA CYS A 120 -57.15 -10.52 -19.03
C CYS A 120 -56.95 -10.22 -17.54
N SER A 121 -58.04 -10.27 -16.77
CA SER A 121 -58.10 -9.90 -15.34
C SER A 121 -57.06 -10.58 -14.44
N GLN A 122 -56.50 -11.71 -14.89
CA GLN A 122 -55.43 -12.44 -14.22
C GLN A 122 -54.06 -11.74 -14.26
N TRP A 123 -53.88 -10.69 -15.08
CA TRP A 123 -52.62 -9.94 -15.18
C TRP A 123 -52.52 -8.72 -14.26
N TRP A 124 -53.51 -8.52 -13.38
CA TRP A 124 -53.65 -7.31 -12.56
C TRP A 124 -54.08 -7.62 -11.12
N ASP A 125 -53.82 -8.84 -10.66
CA ASP A 125 -54.24 -9.33 -9.35
C ASP A 125 -53.12 -9.25 -8.29
N GLY A 126 -51.94 -8.80 -8.71
CA GLY A 126 -50.72 -8.67 -7.94
C GLY A 126 -49.98 -9.99 -7.74
N GLN A 127 -50.26 -11.05 -8.50
CA GLN A 127 -49.69 -12.39 -8.33
C GLN A 127 -49.23 -13.03 -9.65
N GLY A 128 -48.04 -13.62 -9.64
CA GLY A 128 -47.50 -14.32 -10.82
C GLY A 128 -47.12 -13.35 -11.93
N GLU A 129 -47.71 -13.52 -13.12
CA GLU A 129 -47.43 -12.70 -14.29
C GLU A 129 -48.34 -11.46 -14.31
N GLU A 130 -47.73 -10.30 -14.15
CA GLU A 130 -48.42 -9.01 -14.19
C GLU A 130 -48.13 -8.30 -15.51
N ALA A 131 -49.06 -7.46 -15.99
CA ALA A 131 -48.85 -6.76 -17.25
C ALA A 131 -49.39 -5.32 -17.27
N PHE A 132 -48.66 -4.45 -17.97
CA PHE A 132 -49.19 -3.19 -18.48
C PHE A 132 -49.77 -3.44 -19.87
N SER A 133 -51.02 -3.03 -20.11
CA SER A 133 -51.66 -3.08 -21.43
C SER A 133 -52.11 -1.69 -21.87
N LEU A 134 -52.00 -1.45 -23.18
CA LEU A 134 -52.32 -0.18 -23.83
C LEU A 134 -53.01 -0.44 -25.15
N GLY A 135 -54.21 0.10 -25.32
CA GLY A 135 -54.92 0.21 -26.58
C GLY A 135 -55.18 1.69 -26.89
N MET A 136 -54.84 2.15 -28.09
CA MET A 136 -55.07 3.52 -28.50
C MET A 136 -55.52 3.65 -29.95
N VAL A 137 -56.26 4.73 -30.20
CA VAL A 137 -56.57 5.26 -31.53
C VAL A 137 -55.93 6.63 -31.63
N ILE A 138 -55.11 6.82 -32.66
CA ILE A 138 -54.40 8.05 -32.94
C ILE A 138 -55.35 9.05 -33.59
N ASP A 139 -55.27 10.32 -33.19
CA ASP A 139 -56.01 11.41 -33.83
C ASP A 139 -55.40 11.73 -35.20
N GLY A 140 -56.05 11.25 -36.26
CA GLY A 140 -55.55 11.32 -37.63
C GLY A 140 -54.75 10.07 -38.04
N THR A 141 -53.56 10.29 -38.59
CA THR A 141 -52.65 9.24 -39.07
C THR A 141 -51.22 9.55 -38.63
N TRP A 142 -50.46 8.53 -38.26
CA TRP A 142 -49.07 8.67 -37.80
C TRP A 142 -48.10 7.87 -38.66
N SER A 143 -46.94 8.45 -38.95
CA SER A 143 -45.91 7.84 -39.79
C SER A 143 -44.49 8.22 -39.36
N GLN A 144 -44.30 8.64 -38.10
CA GLN A 144 -42.97 8.97 -37.62
C GLN A 144 -42.12 7.70 -37.54
N ALA A 145 -40.82 7.85 -37.81
CA ALA A 145 -39.89 6.71 -37.82
C ALA A 145 -39.72 6.08 -36.43
N SER A 146 -39.85 6.89 -35.38
CA SER A 146 -39.79 6.44 -34.02
C SER A 146 -40.62 7.36 -33.12
N SER A 147 -41.28 6.83 -32.09
CA SER A 147 -42.12 7.62 -31.18
C SER A 147 -42.17 7.01 -29.78
N PRO A 148 -42.04 7.81 -28.71
CA PRO A 148 -42.29 7.33 -27.36
C PRO A 148 -43.78 7.03 -27.18
N LEU A 149 -44.08 5.93 -26.48
CA LEU A 149 -45.44 5.54 -26.14
C LEU A 149 -45.69 5.59 -24.64
N ALA A 150 -44.81 5.03 -23.83
CA ALA A 150 -44.95 5.06 -22.38
C ALA A 150 -43.59 4.98 -21.68
N ILE A 151 -43.52 5.40 -20.42
CA ILE A 151 -42.38 5.11 -19.53
C ILE A 151 -42.93 4.37 -18.32
N LEU A 152 -42.45 3.15 -18.09
CA LEU A 152 -42.76 2.34 -16.93
C LEU A 152 -41.70 2.62 -15.87
N HIS A 153 -42.11 3.23 -14.76
CA HIS A 153 -41.24 3.43 -13.60
C HIS A 153 -41.34 2.19 -12.72
N MET A 154 -40.28 1.40 -12.66
CA MET A 154 -40.28 0.06 -12.07
C MET A 154 -39.36 -0.04 -10.87
N ARG A 155 -39.57 -1.08 -10.06
CA ARG A 155 -38.72 -1.47 -8.95
C ARG A 155 -38.44 -2.97 -8.97
N VAL A 156 -37.20 -3.38 -8.74
CA VAL A 156 -36.86 -4.75 -8.37
C VAL A 156 -37.29 -5.00 -6.93
N THR A 157 -38.06 -6.06 -6.66
CA THR A 157 -38.48 -6.37 -5.29
C THR A 157 -37.25 -6.61 -4.40
N SER A 158 -37.33 -6.22 -3.13
CA SER A 158 -36.19 -6.31 -2.20
C SER A 158 -35.72 -7.75 -1.92
N PHE A 159 -36.51 -8.75 -2.30
CA PHE A 159 -36.23 -10.18 -2.12
C PHE A 159 -36.05 -10.91 -3.45
N ALA A 160 -35.93 -10.19 -4.57
CA ALA A 160 -35.69 -10.80 -5.87
C ALA A 160 -34.36 -11.58 -5.81
N PRO A 161 -34.34 -12.88 -6.16
CA PRO A 161 -33.10 -13.65 -6.18
C PRO A 161 -32.21 -13.19 -7.34
N ASN A 162 -30.90 -13.25 -7.15
CA ASN A 162 -29.93 -13.00 -8.22
C ASN A 162 -30.19 -13.95 -9.40
N GLY A 163 -30.11 -13.42 -10.62
CA GLY A 163 -30.33 -14.17 -11.85
C GLY A 163 -31.12 -13.40 -12.90
N PRO A 164 -31.54 -14.08 -13.98
CA PRO A 164 -32.21 -13.43 -15.10
C PRO A 164 -33.62 -12.95 -14.74
N LEU A 165 -34.00 -11.87 -15.38
CA LEU A 165 -35.29 -11.21 -15.30
C LEU A 165 -35.68 -10.78 -16.73
N GLU A 166 -36.94 -10.91 -17.09
CA GLU A 166 -37.41 -10.58 -18.45
C GLU A 166 -38.68 -9.74 -18.37
N LEU A 167 -38.79 -8.72 -19.24
CA LEU A 167 -40.04 -8.09 -19.60
C LEU A 167 -40.36 -8.47 -21.04
N ALA A 168 -41.52 -9.08 -21.27
CA ALA A 168 -41.88 -9.55 -22.60
C ALA A 168 -43.38 -9.38 -22.87
N PRO A 169 -43.80 -9.32 -24.14
CA PRO A 169 -45.21 -9.38 -24.48
C PRO A 169 -45.82 -10.69 -23.99
N PRO A 170 -46.95 -10.66 -23.26
CA PRO A 170 -47.57 -11.88 -22.78
C PRO A 170 -48.08 -12.73 -23.95
N ALA A 171 -48.13 -14.05 -23.75
CA ALA A 171 -48.62 -14.98 -24.75
C ALA A 171 -50.08 -14.64 -25.14
N PRO A 172 -50.47 -14.82 -26.42
CA PRO A 172 -51.85 -14.60 -26.87
C PRO A 172 -52.86 -15.38 -26.01
N ASP A 173 -53.88 -14.69 -25.50
CA ASP A 173 -54.96 -15.27 -24.70
C ASP A 173 -56.32 -14.89 -25.31
N LEU A 174 -56.88 -15.83 -26.06
CA LEU A 174 -58.17 -15.68 -26.72
C LEU A 174 -59.36 -15.64 -25.73
N SER A 175 -59.18 -16.08 -24.49
CA SER A 175 -60.25 -16.08 -23.48
C SER A 175 -60.64 -14.66 -23.05
N CYS A 176 -59.68 -13.74 -23.09
CA CYS A 176 -59.84 -12.32 -22.77
C CYS A 176 -59.65 -11.41 -23.99
N GLY A 177 -59.45 -11.98 -25.19
CA GLY A 177 -59.34 -11.24 -26.45
C GLY A 177 -57.96 -10.62 -26.70
N TRP A 178 -56.92 -11.07 -26.00
CA TRP A 178 -55.54 -10.70 -26.28
C TRP A 178 -54.99 -11.50 -27.45
N LEU A 179 -54.71 -10.80 -28.56
CA LEU A 179 -54.18 -11.40 -29.79
C LEU A 179 -52.67 -11.19 -29.95
N GLY A 180 -52.05 -10.43 -29.04
CA GLY A 180 -50.69 -9.92 -29.17
C GLY A 180 -50.64 -8.43 -29.46
N THR A 181 -49.43 -7.93 -29.64
CA THR A 181 -49.17 -6.54 -30.05
C THR A 181 -49.55 -6.34 -31.52
N ILE A 182 -50.41 -5.37 -31.79
CA ILE A 182 -50.99 -5.12 -33.12
C ILE A 182 -51.00 -3.61 -33.40
N ALA A 183 -50.51 -3.21 -34.57
CA ALA A 183 -50.79 -1.91 -35.18
C ALA A 183 -51.77 -2.06 -36.35
N THR A 184 -52.62 -1.07 -36.57
CA THR A 184 -53.53 -1.03 -37.73
C THR A 184 -53.37 0.26 -38.52
N ASP A 185 -53.57 0.16 -39.84
CA ASP A 185 -53.64 1.29 -40.74
C ASP A 185 -54.97 2.07 -40.57
N PRO A 186 -55.17 3.21 -41.28
CA PRO A 186 -56.41 3.99 -41.21
C PRO A 186 -57.65 3.28 -41.78
N ALA A 187 -57.50 2.17 -42.50
CA ALA A 187 -58.59 1.33 -42.96
C ALA A 187 -58.93 0.21 -41.94
N GLY A 188 -58.17 0.11 -40.85
CA GLY A 188 -58.30 -0.93 -39.83
C GLY A 188 -57.63 -2.25 -40.20
N ALA A 189 -56.81 -2.29 -41.26
CA ALA A 189 -56.05 -3.47 -41.61
C ALA A 189 -54.81 -3.60 -40.71
N VAL A 190 -54.49 -4.82 -40.30
CA VAL A 190 -53.32 -5.10 -39.45
C VAL A 190 -52.04 -4.84 -40.24
N VAL A 191 -51.16 -4.02 -39.68
CA VAL A 191 -49.78 -3.81 -40.14
C VAL A 191 -48.90 -4.88 -39.51
N ALA A 192 -47.89 -5.38 -40.23
CA ALA A 192 -46.96 -6.36 -39.66
C ALA A 192 -46.29 -5.74 -38.42
N THR A 193 -46.49 -6.38 -37.27
CA THR A 193 -46.07 -5.85 -35.97
C THR A 193 -45.17 -6.86 -35.28
N MET A 194 -44.05 -6.39 -34.71
CA MET A 194 -43.19 -7.15 -33.82
C MET A 194 -43.14 -6.48 -32.45
N ALA A 195 -42.86 -7.25 -31.41
CA ALA A 195 -42.64 -6.72 -30.08
C ALA A 195 -41.42 -7.41 -29.47
N GLU A 196 -40.52 -6.61 -28.92
CA GLU A 196 -39.27 -7.08 -28.33
C GLU A 196 -39.49 -7.56 -26.90
N SER A 197 -38.66 -8.52 -26.48
CA SER A 197 -38.44 -8.80 -25.06
C SER A 197 -37.20 -8.06 -24.58
N LEU A 198 -37.19 -7.74 -23.29
CA LEU A 198 -36.10 -7.08 -22.61
C LEU A 198 -35.55 -8.00 -21.52
N ASP A 199 -34.31 -8.43 -21.70
CA ASP A 199 -33.56 -9.21 -20.72
C ASP A 199 -32.80 -8.28 -19.76
N LEU A 200 -32.98 -8.53 -18.46
CA LEU A 200 -32.33 -7.86 -17.34
C LEU A 200 -31.67 -8.91 -16.43
N THR A 201 -30.74 -8.49 -15.58
CA THR A 201 -30.13 -9.36 -14.57
C THR A 201 -30.24 -8.74 -13.19
N VAL A 202 -30.78 -9.49 -12.22
CA VAL A 202 -30.70 -9.14 -10.80
C VAL A 202 -29.36 -9.60 -10.26
N SER A 203 -28.58 -8.70 -9.68
CA SER A 203 -27.31 -9.00 -9.02
C SER A 203 -27.06 -8.05 -7.87
N ASP A 204 -26.60 -8.56 -6.74
CA ASP A 204 -26.10 -7.73 -5.64
C ASP A 204 -24.88 -6.92 -6.09
N LEU A 205 -24.77 -5.69 -5.58
CA LEU A 205 -23.53 -4.92 -5.69
C LEU A 205 -22.49 -5.49 -4.72
N PRO A 206 -21.21 -5.63 -5.12
CA PRO A 206 -20.16 -6.04 -4.22
C PRO A 206 -20.00 -5.01 -3.09
N PRO A 207 -19.76 -5.44 -1.83
CA PRO A 207 -19.48 -4.51 -0.74
C PRO A 207 -18.08 -3.88 -0.90
N PRO A 208 -17.81 -2.70 -0.32
CA PRO A 208 -16.45 -2.18 -0.22
C PRO A 208 -15.52 -3.20 0.45
N THR A 209 -14.31 -3.37 -0.07
CA THR A 209 -13.35 -4.36 0.43
C THR A 209 -12.29 -3.73 1.33
N THR A 210 -11.54 -4.57 2.05
CA THR A 210 -10.40 -4.17 2.88
C THR A 210 -10.69 -3.01 3.85
N LEU A 211 -11.87 -2.99 4.46
CA LEU A 211 -12.21 -1.98 5.45
C LEU A 211 -11.29 -2.12 6.67
N GLN A 212 -10.50 -1.09 6.94
CA GLN A 212 -9.65 -0.97 8.12
C GLN A 212 -10.09 0.25 8.93
N CYS A 213 -10.00 0.10 10.25
CA CYS A 213 -10.38 1.13 11.21
C CYS A 213 -9.27 1.24 12.24
N GLY A 214 -8.68 2.43 12.31
CA GLY A 214 -7.63 2.79 13.27
C GLY A 214 -8.10 3.97 14.10
N GLU A 215 -7.63 4.07 15.33
CA GLU A 215 -7.82 5.25 16.16
C GLU A 215 -6.48 5.95 16.34
N ALA A 216 -6.52 7.27 16.35
CA ALA A 216 -5.40 8.09 16.79
C ALA A 216 -5.90 9.34 17.50
N ALA A 217 -5.45 9.56 18.74
CA ALA A 217 -5.71 10.80 19.48
C ALA A 217 -7.21 11.15 19.60
N GLY A 218 -8.08 10.15 19.72
CA GLY A 218 -9.53 10.33 19.81
C GLY A 218 -10.22 10.59 18.47
N ILE A 219 -9.57 10.33 17.33
CA ILE A 219 -10.17 10.35 15.98
C ILE A 219 -10.10 8.94 15.40
N VAL A 220 -11.21 8.42 14.87
CA VAL A 220 -11.21 7.14 14.16
C VAL A 220 -11.07 7.36 12.66
N TYR A 221 -10.04 6.76 12.08
CA TYR A 221 -9.74 6.75 10.66
C TYR A 221 -10.24 5.46 10.03
N LEU A 222 -11.03 5.59 8.98
CA LEU A 222 -11.52 4.48 8.17
C LEU A 222 -10.83 4.51 6.82
N SER A 223 -10.42 3.35 6.31
CA SER A 223 -9.93 3.19 4.93
C SER A 223 -10.50 1.92 4.30
N TRP A 224 -10.73 1.94 2.98
CA TRP A 224 -11.31 0.82 2.24
C TRP A 224 -10.83 0.80 0.78
N GLN A 225 -11.27 -0.21 0.03
CA GLN A 225 -11.10 -0.27 -1.42
C GLN A 225 -12.45 -0.42 -2.11
N GLU A 226 -12.61 0.27 -3.23
CA GLU A 226 -13.80 0.16 -4.08
C GLU A 226 -13.60 -0.94 -5.15
N PRO A 227 -14.28 -2.11 -5.04
CA PRO A 227 -14.12 -3.18 -6.03
C PRO A 227 -14.73 -2.83 -7.40
N ILE A 228 -15.64 -1.86 -7.41
CA ILE A 228 -16.21 -1.20 -8.58
C ILE A 228 -16.29 0.28 -8.26
N LEU A 229 -16.35 1.15 -9.26
CA LEU A 229 -16.59 2.56 -9.02
C LEU A 229 -18.02 2.75 -8.49
N PHE A 230 -18.15 3.22 -7.25
CA PHE A 230 -19.44 3.62 -6.68
C PHE A 230 -19.76 5.08 -7.05
N ASP A 231 -21.00 5.51 -6.86
CA ASP A 231 -21.39 6.92 -6.89
C ASP A 231 -21.08 7.61 -5.54
N SER A 232 -21.30 6.88 -4.44
CA SER A 232 -20.96 7.31 -3.08
C SER A 232 -20.74 6.13 -2.13
N ILE A 233 -20.16 6.40 -0.97
CA ILE A 233 -20.05 5.46 0.15
C ILE A 233 -20.81 6.05 1.34
N LEU A 234 -21.72 5.27 1.92
CA LEU A 234 -22.43 5.59 3.17
C LEU A 234 -21.62 5.06 4.35
N ILE A 235 -21.37 5.90 5.35
CA ILE A 235 -20.67 5.54 6.59
C ILE A 235 -21.66 5.52 7.75
N GLU A 236 -21.78 4.37 8.40
CA GLU A 236 -22.57 4.19 9.61
C GLU A 236 -21.68 3.92 10.82
N ARG A 237 -22.06 4.52 11.96
CA ARG A 237 -21.50 4.28 13.28
C ARG A 237 -22.60 3.78 14.22
N GLU A 238 -22.41 2.61 14.81
CA GLU A 238 -23.42 1.99 15.71
C GLU A 238 -24.82 1.93 15.06
N GLY A 239 -24.86 1.67 13.74
CA GLY A 239 -26.09 1.61 12.94
C GLY A 239 -26.75 2.96 12.62
N ASN A 240 -26.08 4.10 12.87
CA ASN A 240 -26.55 5.42 12.49
C ASN A 240 -25.66 5.99 11.38
N LEU A 241 -26.28 6.52 10.32
CA LEU A 241 -25.55 7.21 9.25
C LEU A 241 -24.87 8.48 9.80
N ILE A 242 -23.54 8.54 9.69
CA ILE A 242 -22.72 9.68 10.14
C ILE A 242 -22.10 10.46 8.97
N GLY A 243 -22.02 9.86 7.79
CA GLY A 243 -21.43 10.49 6.63
C GLY A 243 -21.77 9.81 5.32
N GLU A 244 -21.59 10.56 4.24
CA GLU A 244 -21.59 10.07 2.87
C GLU A 244 -20.40 10.71 2.16
N VAL A 245 -19.54 9.89 1.56
CA VAL A 245 -18.39 10.35 0.77
C VAL A 245 -18.60 10.03 -0.71
N ALA A 246 -18.05 10.89 -1.57
CA ALA A 246 -18.17 10.74 -3.02
C ALA A 246 -17.32 9.58 -3.54
N ALA A 247 -17.67 9.07 -4.73
CA ALA A 247 -16.92 8.11 -5.52
C ALA A 247 -15.39 8.34 -5.52
N GLY A 248 -14.62 7.28 -5.30
CA GLY A 248 -13.15 7.29 -5.39
C GLY A 248 -12.44 7.92 -4.20
N ILE A 249 -13.19 8.36 -3.18
CA ILE A 249 -12.63 8.67 -1.86
C ILE A 249 -12.58 7.37 -1.06
N GLU A 250 -11.38 6.95 -0.70
CA GLU A 250 -11.12 5.65 -0.05
C GLU A 250 -10.83 5.77 1.46
N HIS A 251 -11.15 6.91 2.07
CA HIS A 251 -10.93 7.17 3.49
C HIS A 251 -11.99 8.10 4.08
N TYR A 252 -12.18 8.01 5.41
CA TYR A 252 -13.05 8.89 6.19
C TYR A 252 -12.50 9.07 7.60
N GLU A 253 -12.74 10.24 8.19
CA GLU A 253 -12.31 10.58 9.54
C GLU A 253 -13.53 10.89 10.43
N ASP A 254 -13.63 10.20 11.56
CA ASP A 254 -14.65 10.42 12.57
C ASP A 254 -14.01 11.00 13.83
N SER A 255 -14.15 12.32 14.00
CA SER A 255 -13.63 13.07 15.16
C SER A 255 -14.66 13.22 16.29
N ASP A 256 -15.90 12.77 16.09
CA ASP A 256 -16.99 12.90 17.06
C ASP A 256 -17.13 11.62 17.92
N VAL A 257 -16.00 11.03 18.32
CA VAL A 257 -15.91 9.81 19.11
C VAL A 257 -15.33 10.09 20.50
N PHE A 258 -15.77 9.31 21.50
CA PHE A 258 -15.36 9.50 22.89
C PHE A 258 -14.69 8.25 23.45
N ALA A 259 -13.60 8.45 24.19
CA ALA A 259 -12.77 7.39 24.75
C ALA A 259 -13.55 6.45 25.70
N GLY A 260 -13.16 5.18 25.69
CA GLY A 260 -13.65 4.12 26.58
C GLY A 260 -14.61 3.11 25.96
N ASN A 261 -14.87 3.17 24.65
CA ASN A 261 -15.78 2.24 23.96
C ASN A 261 -15.10 1.57 22.76
N VAL A 262 -15.55 0.34 22.46
CA VAL A 262 -15.37 -0.28 21.14
C VAL A 262 -16.51 0.20 20.27
N ILE A 263 -16.19 0.82 19.15
CA ILE A 263 -17.15 1.37 18.20
C ILE A 263 -17.20 0.48 16.96
N GLU A 264 -18.40 0.09 16.55
CA GLU A 264 -18.65 -0.61 15.29
C GLU A 264 -18.93 0.40 14.16
N TYR A 265 -18.20 0.25 13.05
CA TYR A 265 -18.49 0.95 11.81
C TYR A 265 -18.93 -0.01 10.72
N ARG A 266 -19.86 0.46 9.88
CA ARG A 266 -20.30 -0.21 8.66
C ARG A 266 -20.23 0.76 7.50
N ILE A 267 -19.77 0.28 6.34
CA ILE A 267 -19.83 1.06 5.10
C ILE A 267 -20.56 0.32 4.00
N HIS A 268 -21.27 1.07 3.17
CA HIS A 268 -22.01 0.60 1.99
C HIS A 268 -21.57 1.39 0.77
N GLY A 269 -21.31 0.71 -0.34
CA GLY A 269 -21.13 1.38 -1.63
C GLY A 269 -22.47 1.59 -2.31
N VAL A 270 -22.72 2.77 -2.86
CA VAL A 270 -23.96 3.10 -3.57
C VAL A 270 -23.64 3.28 -5.04
N ALA A 271 -24.32 2.54 -5.93
CA ALA A 271 -24.25 2.76 -7.37
C ALA A 271 -25.67 2.78 -7.93
N ALA A 272 -25.97 3.74 -8.80
CA ALA A 272 -27.30 3.98 -9.35
C ALA A 272 -28.39 4.14 -8.28
N SER A 273 -28.07 4.78 -7.15
CA SER A 273 -28.95 4.90 -5.96
C SER A 273 -29.27 3.58 -5.25
N ILE A 274 -28.50 2.52 -5.50
CA ILE A 274 -28.67 1.21 -4.86
C ILE A 274 -27.49 0.94 -3.93
N PRO A 275 -27.73 0.68 -2.63
CA PRO A 275 -26.65 0.32 -1.71
C PRO A 275 -26.24 -1.15 -1.86
N SER A 276 -24.96 -1.42 -1.73
CA SER A 276 -24.41 -2.76 -1.58
C SER A 276 -24.62 -3.30 -0.16
N THR A 277 -24.26 -4.56 0.04
CA THR A 277 -24.12 -5.12 1.39
C THR A 277 -23.06 -4.36 2.19
N SER A 278 -23.15 -4.37 3.53
CA SER A 278 -22.18 -3.67 4.37
C SER A 278 -20.89 -4.47 4.57
N THR A 279 -19.76 -3.79 4.60
CA THR A 279 -18.54 -4.29 5.27
C THR A 279 -18.41 -3.64 6.64
N MET A 280 -17.89 -4.38 7.63
CA MET A 280 -17.76 -3.90 9.01
C MET A 280 -16.33 -3.97 9.56
N CYS A 281 -16.04 -3.10 10.51
CA CYS A 281 -14.84 -3.09 11.33
C CYS A 281 -15.18 -2.60 12.74
N THR A 282 -14.24 -2.71 13.67
CA THR A 282 -14.35 -2.11 15.00
C THR A 282 -13.10 -1.32 15.33
N ALA A 283 -13.25 -0.19 16.01
CA ALA A 283 -12.15 0.60 16.57
C ALA A 283 -12.32 0.73 18.09
N THR A 284 -11.23 0.62 18.85
CA THR A 284 -11.24 0.92 20.30
C THR A 284 -10.70 2.32 20.48
N VAL A 285 -11.49 3.22 21.09
CA VAL A 285 -11.04 4.59 21.34
C VAL A 285 -10.47 4.64 22.75
N ASP A 286 -9.16 4.56 22.89
CA ASP A 286 -8.46 4.64 24.18
C ASP A 286 -7.76 6.00 24.39
N GLY A 287 -7.68 6.83 23.35
CA GLY A 287 -7.08 8.15 23.37
C GLY A 287 -5.56 8.14 23.32
N ASN A 288 -4.95 6.98 23.08
CA ASN A 288 -3.53 6.86 22.81
C ASN A 288 -3.27 7.08 21.32
N VAL A 289 -2.01 7.14 20.93
CA VAL A 289 -1.63 7.09 19.51
C VAL A 289 -0.83 5.80 19.35
N GLU A 290 -1.32 4.88 18.54
CA GLU A 290 -0.63 3.60 18.33
C GLU A 290 0.74 3.84 17.69
N GLY A 291 1.74 3.12 18.18
CA GLY A 291 3.12 3.22 17.69
C GLY A 291 3.31 2.60 16.30
N PRO A 292 4.38 2.98 15.58
CA PRO A 292 4.85 2.21 14.43
C PRO A 292 5.05 0.74 14.83
N ILE A 293 4.83 -0.20 13.93
CA ILE A 293 4.88 -1.63 14.24
C ILE A 293 5.97 -2.35 13.45
N GLY A 294 6.42 -3.49 13.98
CA GLY A 294 7.36 -4.37 13.28
C GLY A 294 8.71 -3.73 12.99
N ILE A 295 9.19 -2.86 13.89
CA ILE A 295 10.52 -2.29 13.79
C ILE A 295 11.59 -3.39 13.73
N SER A 296 12.55 -3.21 12.84
CA SER A 296 13.68 -4.10 12.61
C SER A 296 14.93 -3.28 12.37
N CYS A 297 16.06 -3.74 12.90
CA CYS A 297 17.33 -3.03 12.83
C CYS A 297 18.40 -4.03 12.43
N VAL A 298 19.03 -3.77 11.29
CA VAL A 298 19.90 -4.72 10.61
C VAL A 298 21.20 -4.04 10.26
N LEU A 299 22.32 -4.68 10.60
CA LEU A 299 23.63 -4.26 10.13
C LEU A 299 23.67 -4.33 8.61
N SER A 300 23.90 -3.19 7.99
CA SER A 300 24.25 -3.02 6.59
C SER A 300 25.74 -2.68 6.52
N GLY A 301 26.42 -3.02 5.42
CA GLY A 301 27.81 -2.62 5.21
C GLY A 301 28.03 -1.10 5.32
N SER A 302 26.97 -0.30 5.26
CA SER A 302 26.99 1.17 5.35
C SER A 302 26.39 1.73 6.65
N GLY A 303 26.11 0.91 7.69
CA GLY A 303 25.53 1.36 8.97
C GLY A 303 24.45 0.43 9.54
N VAL A 304 23.54 0.94 10.38
CA VAL A 304 22.33 0.21 10.82
C VAL A 304 21.12 0.68 10.03
N LEU A 305 20.53 -0.23 9.25
CA LEU A 305 19.28 0.01 8.55
C LEU A 305 18.10 -0.34 9.46
N LEU A 306 17.31 0.68 9.82
CA LEU A 306 16.03 0.56 10.49
C LEU A 306 14.91 0.46 9.45
N GLY A 307 13.94 -0.44 9.69
CA GLY A 307 12.72 -0.56 8.91
C GLY A 307 11.51 -0.88 9.77
N TRP A 308 10.36 -0.25 9.50
CA TRP A 308 9.12 -0.40 10.25
C TRP A 308 7.88 -0.24 9.35
N GLN A 309 6.68 -0.44 9.92
CA GLN A 309 5.41 -0.16 9.27
C GLN A 309 4.63 0.90 10.06
N ASN A 310 4.05 1.87 9.34
CA ASN A 310 3.19 2.88 9.95
C ASN A 310 1.79 2.30 10.12
N SER A 311 1.33 2.17 11.37
CA SER A 311 -0.04 1.73 11.69
C SER A 311 -1.05 2.87 11.51
N LEU A 312 -0.59 4.12 11.52
CA LEU A 312 -1.39 5.33 11.41
C LEU A 312 -0.74 6.36 10.46
N PRO A 313 -1.51 7.33 9.94
CA PRO A 313 -0.99 8.40 9.08
C PRO A 313 -0.31 9.51 9.92
N TYR A 314 0.90 9.24 10.43
CA TYR A 314 1.65 10.21 11.24
C TYR A 314 2.09 11.45 10.44
N ASP A 315 2.07 12.63 11.08
CA ASP A 315 2.59 13.89 10.55
C ASP A 315 4.14 13.89 10.45
N SER A 316 4.78 13.22 11.41
CA SER A 316 6.23 12.98 11.43
C SER A 316 6.58 11.69 12.18
N ILE A 317 7.79 11.19 11.94
CA ILE A 317 8.39 10.07 12.67
C ILE A 317 9.65 10.57 13.38
N THR A 318 9.84 10.23 14.65
CA THR A 318 11.07 10.53 15.39
C THR A 318 11.84 9.24 15.63
N VAL A 319 13.13 9.24 15.27
CA VAL A 319 14.06 8.15 15.53
C VAL A 319 15.02 8.59 16.62
N THR A 320 15.12 7.78 17.68
CA THR A 320 16.09 7.97 18.76
C THR A 320 17.10 6.82 18.77
N ARG A 321 18.31 7.11 19.24
CA ARG A 321 19.36 6.14 19.53
C ARG A 321 19.83 6.34 20.96
N ASN A 322 19.77 5.29 21.77
CA ASN A 322 20.12 5.31 23.19
C ASN A 322 19.44 6.48 23.94
N GLY A 323 18.17 6.75 23.60
CA GLY A 323 17.37 7.83 24.17
C GLY A 323 17.66 9.25 23.65
N ALA A 324 18.66 9.44 22.78
CA ALA A 324 18.93 10.72 22.13
C ALA A 324 18.27 10.77 20.73
N GLU A 325 17.64 11.90 20.38
CA GLU A 325 17.06 12.08 19.04
C GLU A 325 18.17 12.10 17.98
N LEU A 326 18.04 11.21 16.99
CA LEU A 326 18.89 11.20 15.80
C LEU A 326 18.27 12.04 14.69
N ALA A 327 16.98 11.82 14.44
CA ALA A 327 16.30 12.43 13.32
C ALA A 327 14.79 12.53 13.55
N THR A 328 14.22 13.62 13.05
CA THR A 328 12.79 13.75 12.79
C THR A 328 12.56 13.65 11.27
N LEU A 329 11.81 12.64 10.86
CA LEU A 329 11.54 12.24 9.49
C LEU A 329 10.13 12.70 9.04
N PRO A 330 9.92 12.97 7.75
CA PRO A 330 8.62 13.39 7.22
C PRO A 330 7.57 12.26 7.29
N GLN A 331 6.29 12.65 7.21
CA GLN A 331 5.15 11.73 7.13
C GLN A 331 5.35 10.62 6.10
N GLY A 332 4.85 9.42 6.40
CA GLY A 332 4.90 8.27 5.51
C GLY A 332 6.26 7.56 5.41
N THR A 333 7.30 8.05 6.09
CA THR A 333 8.62 7.38 6.10
C THR A 333 8.54 6.03 6.83
N THR A 334 9.19 4.99 6.28
CA THR A 334 9.17 3.60 6.81
C THR A 334 10.56 2.98 7.02
N SER A 335 11.63 3.76 6.81
CA SER A 335 13.01 3.29 6.98
C SER A 335 13.96 4.44 7.29
N PHE A 336 15.04 4.15 8.00
CA PHE A 336 16.11 5.10 8.30
C PHE A 336 17.45 4.36 8.31
N LEU A 337 18.51 4.97 7.79
CA LEU A 337 19.86 4.42 7.85
C LEU A 337 20.69 5.28 8.80
N ASP A 338 21.12 4.69 9.91
CA ASP A 338 22.13 5.28 10.77
C ASP A 338 23.52 4.87 10.26
N VAL A 339 24.25 5.83 9.67
CA VAL A 339 25.57 5.59 9.05
C VAL A 339 26.72 5.64 10.05
N ASP A 340 26.48 6.11 11.28
CA ASP A 340 27.48 6.20 12.35
C ASP A 340 26.89 5.69 13.68
N PRO A 341 26.54 4.39 13.77
CA PRO A 341 25.85 3.81 14.91
C PRO A 341 26.73 3.67 16.17
N GLY A 342 28.03 3.99 16.08
CA GLY A 342 29.05 3.59 17.04
C GLY A 342 29.58 2.17 16.77
N LEU A 343 30.73 1.85 17.36
CA LEU A 343 31.49 0.63 17.03
C LEU A 343 31.49 -0.44 18.13
N ALA A 344 30.75 -0.23 19.22
CA ALA A 344 30.87 -1.07 20.40
C ALA A 344 29.62 -1.03 21.28
N GLY A 345 29.27 -2.19 21.83
CA GLY A 345 28.18 -2.36 22.78
C GLY A 345 26.81 -2.56 22.12
N ILE A 346 25.77 -2.55 22.96
CA ILE A 346 24.38 -2.64 22.51
C ILE A 346 23.89 -1.24 22.14
N VAL A 347 23.42 -1.08 20.91
CA VAL A 347 22.78 0.14 20.43
C VAL A 347 21.28 -0.10 20.35
N GLU A 348 20.53 0.63 21.17
CA GLU A 348 19.07 0.61 21.17
C GLU A 348 18.55 1.74 20.28
N TYR A 349 17.66 1.40 19.36
CA TYR A 349 16.91 2.39 18.58
C TYR A 349 15.45 2.35 18.95
N GLU A 350 14.83 3.52 18.96
CA GLU A 350 13.40 3.65 19.13
C GLU A 350 12.80 4.53 18.04
N VAL A 351 11.56 4.23 17.70
CA VAL A 351 10.78 4.97 16.69
C VAL A 351 9.41 5.29 17.26
N THR A 352 9.04 6.57 17.17
CA THR A 352 7.72 7.08 17.55
C THR A 352 7.13 7.88 16.38
N GLY A 353 5.82 7.84 16.22
CA GLY A 353 5.08 8.71 15.31
C GLY A 353 4.42 9.86 16.06
N SER A 354 4.15 10.96 15.38
CA SER A 354 3.35 12.07 15.94
C SER A 354 2.17 12.44 15.05
N ILE A 355 1.05 12.81 15.68
CA ILE A 355 -0.14 13.36 15.00
C ILE A 355 -0.56 14.61 15.79
N GLY A 356 -0.46 15.78 15.16
CA GLY A 356 -0.60 17.07 15.81
C GLY A 356 0.43 17.26 16.93
N SER A 357 -0.04 17.32 18.18
CA SER A 357 0.83 17.40 19.37
C SER A 357 0.92 16.08 20.15
N ALA A 358 0.22 15.03 19.70
CA ALA A 358 0.24 13.72 20.34
C ALA A 358 1.40 12.90 19.79
N VAL A 359 2.05 12.14 20.67
CA VAL A 359 3.15 11.23 20.35
C VAL A 359 2.65 9.81 20.58
N SER A 360 3.04 8.90 19.68
CA SER A 360 2.66 7.51 19.74
C SER A 360 3.34 6.74 20.86
N GLU A 361 2.89 5.52 21.09
CA GLU A 361 3.70 4.52 21.77
C GLU A 361 5.03 4.28 21.04
N THR A 362 6.03 3.85 21.79
CA THR A 362 7.40 3.63 21.30
C THR A 362 7.56 2.20 20.78
N SER A 363 8.14 2.07 19.59
CA SER A 363 8.65 0.80 19.06
C SER A 363 10.17 0.78 19.11
N SER A 364 10.76 -0.27 19.66
CA SER A 364 12.22 -0.38 19.79
C SER A 364 12.81 -1.66 19.19
N CYS A 365 14.09 -1.56 18.85
CA CYS A 365 14.94 -2.66 18.42
C CYS A 365 16.35 -2.44 19.00
N GLN A 366 17.20 -3.45 18.92
CA GLN A 366 18.60 -3.31 19.31
C GLN A 366 19.53 -4.04 18.34
N VAL A 367 20.75 -3.54 18.22
CA VAL A 367 21.83 -4.16 17.47
C VAL A 367 23.05 -4.24 18.40
N GLU A 368 23.72 -5.38 18.40
CA GLU A 368 24.93 -5.60 19.20
C GLU A 368 26.14 -5.47 18.28
N PHE A 369 27.06 -4.57 18.63
CA PHE A 369 28.34 -4.43 17.97
C PHE A 369 29.40 -5.20 18.77
N PRO A 370 30.16 -6.11 18.15
CA PRO A 370 31.28 -6.74 18.82
C PRO A 370 32.28 -5.65 19.23
N THR A 371 32.58 -5.56 20.53
CA THR A 371 33.60 -4.66 21.06
C THR A 371 34.97 -5.10 20.51
N PRO A 372 35.68 -4.27 19.73
CA PRO A 372 37.02 -4.61 19.28
C PRO A 372 37.97 -4.86 20.46
N ASP A 373 38.96 -5.73 20.30
CA ASP A 373 39.95 -6.01 21.34
C ASP A 373 40.70 -4.70 21.71
N GLY A 374 40.82 -4.42 23.02
CA GLY A 374 41.41 -3.17 23.52
C GLY A 374 40.46 -1.97 23.62
N PHE A 375 39.21 -2.08 23.14
CA PHE A 375 38.18 -1.06 23.38
C PHE A 375 37.51 -1.28 24.73
N PHE A 376 37.32 -0.21 25.49
CA PHE A 376 36.60 -0.24 26.77
C PHE A 376 35.79 1.04 26.97
N ILE A 377 34.78 1.00 27.83
CA ILE A 377 34.12 2.19 28.35
C ILE A 377 34.78 2.53 29.67
N ARG A 378 35.34 3.73 29.81
CA ARG A 378 35.95 4.15 31.07
C ARG A 378 34.90 4.23 32.16
N GLY A 379 35.19 3.54 33.25
CA GLY A 379 34.29 3.30 34.37
C GLY A 379 33.49 1.99 34.29
N ASP A 380 33.40 1.30 33.14
CA ASP A 380 32.80 -0.05 33.04
C ASP A 380 33.84 -1.13 33.29
N THR A 381 34.11 -1.34 34.57
CA THR A 381 35.13 -2.28 35.03
C THR A 381 34.69 -3.75 34.98
N THR A 382 33.38 -3.98 34.88
CA THR A 382 32.83 -5.33 34.70
C THR A 382 32.80 -5.77 33.23
N SER A 383 32.97 -4.82 32.31
CA SER A 383 32.94 -5.01 30.86
C SER A 383 31.61 -5.57 30.38
N ASP A 384 30.51 -5.14 31.01
CA ASP A 384 29.14 -5.53 30.66
C ASP A 384 28.41 -4.50 29.77
N GLY A 385 29.10 -3.41 29.43
CA GLY A 385 28.61 -2.31 28.60
C GLY A 385 27.77 -1.29 29.37
N VAL A 386 27.54 -1.47 30.68
CA VAL A 386 26.60 -0.66 31.47
C VAL A 386 27.28 -0.09 32.70
N LEU A 387 27.54 1.21 32.70
CA LEU A 387 28.07 1.91 33.86
C LEU A 387 27.07 1.92 35.04
N ASN A 388 27.32 1.13 36.09
CA ASN A 388 26.44 1.00 37.24
C ASN A 388 27.20 0.73 38.56
N LEU A 389 26.48 0.39 39.64
CA LEU A 389 27.09 0.17 40.96
C LEU A 389 28.02 -1.06 41.02
N ALA A 390 27.86 -2.03 40.12
CA ALA A 390 28.73 -3.18 40.02
C ALA A 390 30.18 -2.80 39.69
N ASP A 391 30.37 -1.69 38.98
CA ASP A 391 31.69 -1.26 38.53
C ASP A 391 32.61 -0.74 39.65
N PRO A 392 32.23 0.28 40.44
CA PRO A 392 33.08 0.71 41.55
C PRO A 392 33.26 -0.41 42.58
N VAL A 393 32.32 -1.35 42.70
CA VAL A 393 32.50 -2.56 43.51
C VAL A 393 33.64 -3.41 42.95
N LYS A 394 33.66 -3.71 41.65
CA LYS A 394 34.72 -4.49 41.00
C LYS A 394 36.10 -3.85 41.16
N SER A 395 36.22 -2.53 41.03
CA SER A 395 37.45 -1.78 41.34
C SER A 395 37.91 -1.97 42.79
N LEU A 396 37.00 -1.84 43.75
CA LEU A 396 37.30 -2.04 45.17
C LEU A 396 37.65 -3.51 45.48
N GLU A 397 37.02 -4.47 44.82
CA GLU A 397 37.31 -5.88 44.99
C GLU A 397 38.74 -6.21 44.54
N TYR A 398 39.16 -5.68 43.39
CA TYR A 398 40.53 -5.80 42.91
C TYR A 398 41.54 -5.19 43.89
N LEU A 399 41.30 -3.95 44.33
CA LEU A 399 42.23 -3.20 45.18
C LEU A 399 42.42 -3.79 46.58
N PHE A 400 41.36 -4.32 47.21
CA PHE A 400 41.39 -4.66 48.64
C PHE A 400 41.32 -6.15 48.95
N ILE A 401 40.71 -6.95 48.08
CA ILE A 401 40.48 -8.37 48.35
C ILE A 401 41.05 -9.30 47.27
N GLY A 402 41.75 -8.74 46.27
CA GLY A 402 42.43 -9.49 45.22
C GLY A 402 41.47 -10.15 44.23
N GLY A 403 40.35 -9.47 43.92
CA GLY A 403 39.45 -9.85 42.83
C GLY A 403 40.16 -9.80 41.47
N ASP A 404 39.51 -10.34 40.44
CA ASP A 404 39.93 -10.19 39.05
C ASP A 404 39.61 -8.78 38.52
N MET A 405 40.39 -8.30 37.55
CA MET A 405 40.17 -7.02 36.86
C MET A 405 40.14 -7.27 35.35
N PRO A 406 38.93 -7.35 34.74
CA PRO A 406 38.76 -7.54 33.30
C PRO A 406 39.42 -6.43 32.49
N CYS A 407 39.23 -5.17 32.90
CA CYS A 407 39.96 -4.06 32.32
C CYS A 407 40.45 -3.04 33.34
N ALA A 408 41.77 -2.93 33.47
CA ALA A 408 42.39 -1.97 34.38
C ALA A 408 42.29 -0.53 33.84
N SER A 409 42.34 -0.34 32.52
CA SER A 409 42.14 0.97 31.89
C SER A 409 40.69 1.48 32.06
N ALA A 410 39.71 0.58 32.09
CA ALA A 410 38.34 0.94 32.44
C ALA A 410 38.20 1.34 33.91
N ALA A 411 39.06 0.81 34.78
CA ALA A 411 39.03 1.08 36.20
C ALA A 411 39.74 2.37 36.62
N ASP A 412 40.64 2.91 35.79
CA ASP A 412 41.28 4.22 35.97
C ASP A 412 40.34 5.31 35.47
N HIS A 413 39.54 5.86 36.38
CA HIS A 413 38.44 6.76 36.06
C HIS A 413 38.93 8.13 35.60
N ASP A 414 40.02 8.62 36.21
CA ASP A 414 40.59 9.94 35.95
C ASP A 414 41.77 9.94 34.98
N ASP A 415 42.11 8.78 34.42
CA ASP A 415 43.16 8.58 33.41
C ASP A 415 44.54 9.02 33.92
N SER A 416 44.80 8.71 35.19
CA SER A 416 46.04 9.09 35.86
C SER A 416 47.21 8.14 35.57
N GLY A 417 46.94 7.00 34.94
CA GLY A 417 47.85 5.88 34.70
C GLY A 417 48.15 5.07 35.95
N THR A 418 47.33 5.22 37.00
CA THR A 418 47.45 4.48 38.26
C THR A 418 46.09 4.14 38.82
N LEU A 419 45.82 2.83 38.95
CA LEU A 419 44.59 2.37 39.58
C LEU A 419 44.66 2.48 41.12
N ASP A 420 43.85 3.36 41.71
CA ASP A 420 43.76 3.56 43.16
C ASP A 420 42.31 3.80 43.68
N LEU A 421 42.19 4.16 44.96
CA LEU A 421 40.89 4.35 45.60
C LEU A 421 40.14 5.59 45.07
N GLY A 422 40.88 6.58 44.58
CA GLY A 422 40.37 7.80 43.95
C GLY A 422 39.50 7.50 42.75
N ASP A 423 39.82 6.45 41.98
CA ASP A 423 39.03 6.03 40.83
C ASP A 423 37.63 5.54 41.21
N ALA A 424 37.56 4.61 42.16
CA ALA A 424 36.30 4.07 42.64
C ALA A 424 35.43 5.14 43.32
N ILE A 425 36.05 6.08 44.03
CA ILE A 425 35.35 7.23 44.64
C ILE A 425 34.79 8.16 43.55
N SER A 426 35.58 8.47 42.53
CA SER A 426 35.19 9.38 41.45
C SER A 426 34.06 8.79 40.60
N LEU A 427 34.11 7.48 40.34
CA LEU A 427 33.02 6.76 39.67
C LEU A 427 31.72 6.76 40.49
N LEU A 428 31.80 6.55 41.81
CA LEU A 428 30.64 6.68 42.70
C LEU A 428 30.10 8.11 42.75
N ASP A 429 30.98 9.11 42.71
CA ASP A 429 30.59 10.52 42.68
C ASP A 429 29.84 10.88 41.39
N TYR A 430 30.29 10.36 40.25
CA TYR A 430 29.57 10.46 38.98
C TYR A 430 28.18 9.80 39.05
N LEU A 431 28.10 8.57 39.55
CA LEU A 431 26.85 7.78 39.59
C LEU A 431 25.78 8.36 40.53
N PHE A 432 26.15 8.97 41.66
CA PHE A 432 25.20 9.34 42.71
C PHE A 432 25.13 10.83 43.04
N THR A 433 26.16 11.60 42.72
CA THR A 433 26.29 12.99 43.16
C THR A 433 26.61 13.96 42.02
N ALA A 434 26.47 13.52 40.76
CA ALA A 434 26.73 14.30 39.55
C ALA A 434 28.16 14.88 39.53
N GLY A 435 29.13 14.07 39.95
CA GLY A 435 30.56 14.33 39.80
C GLY A 435 31.00 14.40 38.33
N PRO A 436 32.30 14.66 38.07
CA PRO A 436 32.86 14.65 36.72
C PRO A 436 32.62 13.30 36.03
N ALA A 437 32.27 13.33 34.74
CA ALA A 437 32.18 12.10 33.94
C ALA A 437 33.55 11.42 33.84
N PRO A 438 33.60 10.08 33.61
CA PRO A 438 34.84 9.39 33.32
C PRO A 438 35.61 10.07 32.19
N ALA A 439 36.94 10.06 32.28
CA ALA A 439 37.78 10.50 31.18
C ALA A 439 37.47 9.67 29.91
N VAL A 440 37.84 10.20 28.74
CA VAL A 440 37.66 9.46 27.49
C VAL A 440 38.47 8.15 27.54
N PRO A 441 37.96 7.00 27.07
CA PRO A 441 36.72 6.81 26.29
C PRO A 441 35.44 6.66 27.14
N PHE A 442 34.51 7.62 27.05
CA PHE A 442 33.18 7.62 27.68
C PHE A 442 32.24 8.58 26.94
N PRO A 443 30.93 8.30 26.78
CA PRO A 443 30.18 7.12 27.23
C PRO A 443 30.28 5.90 26.31
N TYR A 444 30.97 6.06 25.18
CA TYR A 444 31.13 5.00 24.18
C TYR A 444 32.48 4.31 24.37
N ALA A 445 32.55 3.03 23.99
CA ALA A 445 33.80 2.32 24.07
C ALA A 445 34.80 2.90 23.07
N GLY A 446 36.07 2.92 23.45
CA GLY A 446 37.16 3.42 22.63
C GLY A 446 38.49 2.86 23.10
N THR A 447 39.56 3.20 22.39
CA THR A 447 40.92 2.96 22.84
C THR A 447 41.31 3.93 23.95
N ASP A 448 42.34 3.59 24.71
CA ASP A 448 42.97 4.50 25.66
C ASP A 448 43.65 5.66 24.91
N PRO A 449 43.18 6.91 25.06
CA PRO A 449 43.78 8.07 24.38
C PRO A 449 45.13 8.47 24.98
N THR A 450 45.46 8.01 26.19
CA THR A 450 46.77 8.18 26.80
C THR A 450 47.34 6.84 27.25
N PRO A 451 47.75 5.98 26.29
CA PRO A 451 48.18 4.62 26.60
C PRO A 451 49.25 4.57 27.69
N ASP A 452 49.01 3.77 28.72
CA ASP A 452 49.95 3.55 29.81
C ASP A 452 50.18 2.05 30.10
N THR A 453 50.57 1.71 31.33
CA THR A 453 50.85 0.32 31.72
C THR A 453 49.62 -0.48 32.13
N LEU A 454 48.48 0.19 32.31
CA LEU A 454 47.17 -0.38 32.51
C LEU A 454 46.63 -0.84 31.15
N GLY A 455 45.95 -1.98 31.16
CA GLY A 455 45.35 -2.54 29.95
C GLY A 455 44.12 -3.38 30.27
N CYS A 456 43.33 -3.69 29.25
CA CYS A 456 42.28 -4.68 29.34
C CYS A 456 42.87 -6.10 29.19
N LEU A 457 42.74 -6.94 30.21
CA LEU A 457 43.35 -8.27 30.21
C LEU A 457 42.48 -9.26 29.42
N VAL A 458 42.95 -9.65 28.23
CA VAL A 458 42.94 -11.07 27.88
C VAL A 458 44.14 -11.71 28.60
N SER A 459 43.90 -12.74 29.40
CA SER A 459 44.98 -13.56 29.95
C SER A 459 45.67 -14.33 28.81
N CYS A 460 46.63 -13.72 28.13
CA CYS A 460 47.48 -14.42 27.16
C CYS A 460 48.91 -14.51 27.69
N THR A 461 49.18 -15.60 28.42
CA THR A 461 50.55 -16.02 28.73
C THR A 461 51.16 -16.70 27.49
N GLY A 462 51.64 -15.90 26.54
CA GLY A 462 52.35 -16.39 25.35
C GLY A 462 53.37 -15.36 24.85
N PRO A 463 54.50 -15.77 24.25
CA PRO A 463 55.55 -14.87 23.76
C PRO A 463 55.16 -14.08 22.49
N SER A 464 53.90 -14.13 22.08
CA SER A 464 53.33 -13.40 20.94
C SER A 464 52.38 -12.27 21.36
N CYS A 465 52.23 -11.98 22.65
CA CYS A 465 51.49 -10.82 23.12
C CYS A 465 52.47 -9.67 23.37
N SER A 466 52.87 -9.03 22.28
CA SER A 466 53.06 -7.58 22.30
C SER A 466 51.66 -6.95 22.38
N PRO A 467 51.45 -5.77 23.02
CA PRO A 467 50.27 -4.98 22.70
C PRO A 467 50.19 -4.89 21.18
N GLU A 468 49.03 -5.26 20.62
CA GLU A 468 48.77 -5.09 19.19
C GLU A 468 49.05 -3.62 18.87
N ALA A 469 49.99 -3.38 17.97
CA ALA A 469 50.38 -2.01 17.66
C ALA A 469 49.18 -1.30 17.02
N ALA A 470 49.00 0.00 17.29
CA ALA A 470 47.86 0.72 16.72
C ALA A 470 47.89 0.62 15.19
N GLY A 471 46.78 0.15 14.61
CA GLY A 471 46.62 -0.09 13.19
C GLY A 471 47.20 -1.42 12.68
N ASP A 472 47.77 -2.29 13.50
CA ASP A 472 48.43 -3.55 13.05
C ASP A 472 47.45 -4.57 12.47
N GLU A 473 46.20 -4.58 12.93
CA GLU A 473 45.14 -5.38 12.34
C GLU A 473 43.93 -4.51 12.01
N CYS A 474 43.01 -5.04 11.22
CA CYS A 474 41.80 -4.31 10.87
C CYS A 474 41.05 -3.81 12.10
N ASN A 475 40.91 -4.63 13.16
CA ASN A 475 40.14 -4.22 14.34
C ASN A 475 40.85 -3.18 15.23
N SER A 476 42.14 -2.93 15.02
CA SER A 476 42.94 -1.92 15.71
C SER A 476 43.19 -0.66 14.86
N PHE A 477 42.40 -0.45 13.81
CA PHE A 477 42.55 0.69 12.88
C PHE A 477 42.69 2.05 13.58
N ILE A 478 43.35 2.99 12.90
CA ILE A 478 43.49 4.38 13.35
C ILE A 478 42.46 5.27 12.63
N LEU A 479 41.74 6.12 13.36
CA LEU A 479 40.81 7.08 12.76
C LEU A 479 41.55 8.21 12.03
N VAL A 480 41.15 8.49 10.79
CA VAL A 480 41.75 9.54 9.95
C VAL A 480 40.68 10.42 9.31
N GLY A 481 41.08 11.64 8.94
CA GLY A 481 40.25 12.61 8.21
C GLY A 481 40.87 13.00 6.88
N LEU A 482 40.32 14.04 6.24
CA LEU A 482 40.92 14.64 5.04
C LEU A 482 42.28 15.25 5.36
N GLY A 483 43.17 15.24 4.37
CA GLY A 483 44.54 15.74 4.47
C GLY A 483 45.55 14.65 4.78
N ASP A 484 46.68 15.06 5.35
CA ASP A 484 47.88 14.24 5.50
C ASP A 484 47.89 13.55 6.87
N THR A 485 48.10 12.23 6.88
CA THR A 485 48.28 11.40 8.08
C THR A 485 49.61 10.66 8.02
N GLN A 486 50.46 10.83 9.03
CA GLN A 486 51.75 10.11 9.13
C GLN A 486 51.56 8.70 9.68
N PHE A 487 52.37 7.77 9.19
CA PHE A 487 52.37 6.37 9.65
C PHE A 487 53.76 5.73 9.61
N ASP A 488 53.93 4.62 10.32
CA ASP A 488 55.14 3.80 10.33
C ASP A 488 54.77 2.32 10.43
N THR A 489 55.20 1.52 9.45
CA THR A 489 54.93 0.08 9.41
C THR A 489 56.10 -0.79 9.89
N THR A 490 57.19 -0.19 10.36
CA THR A 490 58.46 -0.89 10.65
C THR A 490 58.33 -2.04 11.66
N ASP A 491 57.47 -1.88 12.66
CA ASP A 491 57.26 -2.86 13.73
C ASP A 491 55.92 -3.59 13.62
N LEU A 492 55.19 -3.44 12.50
CA LEU A 492 53.89 -4.05 12.25
C LEU A 492 54.02 -5.44 11.60
N THR A 493 52.95 -6.22 11.70
CA THR A 493 52.80 -7.56 11.17
C THR A 493 51.96 -7.56 9.89
N ALA A 494 51.78 -8.74 9.29
CA ALA A 494 50.95 -8.89 8.10
C ALA A 494 49.56 -9.39 8.50
N SER A 495 48.51 -8.58 8.32
CA SER A 495 47.14 -8.94 8.67
C SER A 495 46.60 -10.06 7.77
N ILE A 496 45.77 -10.95 8.33
CA ILE A 496 45.19 -12.10 7.61
C ILE A 496 44.02 -11.72 6.69
N ASP A 497 43.55 -10.49 6.80
CA ASP A 497 42.38 -9.97 6.12
C ASP A 497 42.46 -10.10 4.58
N PRO A 498 41.36 -10.44 3.91
CA PRO A 498 41.36 -10.71 2.49
C PRO A 498 41.57 -9.43 1.65
N TYR A 499 42.34 -9.58 0.57
CA TYR A 499 42.44 -8.62 -0.52
C TYR A 499 42.62 -9.36 -1.85
N THR A 500 42.37 -8.69 -2.97
CA THR A 500 42.59 -9.27 -4.29
C THR A 500 43.02 -8.22 -5.32
N ASP A 501 44.03 -8.53 -6.11
CA ASP A 501 44.44 -7.71 -7.27
C ASP A 501 43.43 -7.81 -8.43
N ASN A 502 42.52 -8.78 -8.40
CA ASN A 502 41.53 -8.98 -9.47
C ASN A 502 40.55 -7.81 -9.62
N SER A 503 40.32 -7.04 -8.53
CA SER A 503 39.49 -5.84 -8.53
C SER A 503 40.21 -4.61 -9.13
N CYS A 504 41.52 -4.68 -9.37
CA CYS A 504 42.35 -3.53 -9.75
C CYS A 504 43.35 -3.92 -10.84
N SER A 505 42.83 -4.21 -12.03
CA SER A 505 43.67 -4.69 -13.14
C SER A 505 44.79 -3.72 -13.48
N ALA A 506 46.03 -4.23 -13.52
CA ALA A 506 47.27 -3.51 -13.82
C ALA A 506 47.82 -2.62 -12.69
N SER A 507 47.43 -2.91 -11.45
CA SER A 507 47.86 -2.14 -10.27
C SER A 507 49.13 -2.65 -9.60
N LEU A 508 49.62 -3.85 -9.97
CA LEU A 508 50.79 -4.50 -9.38
C LEU A 508 50.69 -4.53 -7.85
N LEU A 509 49.61 -5.09 -7.31
CA LEU A 509 49.43 -5.29 -5.87
C LEU A 509 50.23 -6.51 -5.37
N GLY A 510 50.99 -6.34 -4.29
CA GLY A 510 51.89 -7.33 -3.71
C GLY A 510 51.29 -8.12 -2.55
N ASP A 511 52.15 -8.53 -1.62
CA ASP A 511 51.83 -9.43 -0.51
C ASP A 511 51.23 -8.71 0.72
N MET A 512 51.05 -7.38 0.70
CA MET A 512 50.54 -6.55 1.81
C MET A 512 51.24 -6.86 3.15
N GLN A 513 52.56 -6.90 3.16
CA GLN A 513 53.34 -7.25 4.36
C GLN A 513 53.55 -6.03 5.26
N SER A 514 53.63 -6.24 6.58
CA SER A 514 53.84 -5.17 7.58
C SER A 514 52.87 -4.02 7.31
N ASP A 515 51.58 -4.29 7.50
CA ASP A 515 50.52 -3.39 7.08
C ASP A 515 49.88 -2.63 8.23
N ILE A 516 49.29 -1.49 7.88
CA ILE A 516 48.60 -0.61 8.80
C ILE A 516 47.18 -0.30 8.31
N TRP A 517 46.26 -0.22 9.25
CA TRP A 517 44.84 0.00 9.04
C TRP A 517 44.39 1.38 9.52
N PHE A 518 43.59 2.03 8.70
CA PHE A 518 42.89 3.26 9.04
C PHE A 518 41.39 3.13 8.78
N SER A 519 40.59 3.90 9.52
CA SER A 519 39.18 4.10 9.24
C SER A 519 38.90 5.58 8.94
N PHE A 520 38.15 5.81 7.87
CA PHE A 520 37.82 7.12 7.34
C PHE A 520 36.32 7.25 7.15
N VAL A 521 35.71 8.26 7.79
CA VAL A 521 34.31 8.63 7.57
C VAL A 521 34.26 9.78 6.58
N ALA A 522 33.60 9.58 5.44
CA ALA A 522 33.58 10.59 4.38
C ALA A 522 32.74 11.81 4.80
N PRO A 523 33.31 13.03 4.90
CA PRO A 523 32.57 14.21 5.32
C PRO A 523 31.65 14.77 4.23
N SER A 524 31.77 14.29 2.99
CA SER A 524 30.93 14.66 1.84
C SER A 524 30.96 13.56 0.79
N SER A 525 29.89 13.43 0.00
CA SER A 525 29.88 12.53 -1.16
C SER A 525 30.73 13.12 -2.29
N GLY A 526 31.55 12.31 -2.94
CA GLY A 526 32.43 12.81 -4.01
C GLY A 526 33.40 11.75 -4.52
N ALA A 527 34.22 12.15 -5.49
CA ALA A 527 35.32 11.33 -5.99
C ALA A 527 36.54 11.57 -5.09
N ALA A 528 37.01 10.52 -4.42
CA ALA A 528 38.11 10.62 -3.48
C ALA A 528 39.43 10.09 -4.07
N THR A 529 40.51 10.70 -3.61
CA THR A 529 41.89 10.28 -3.89
C THR A 529 42.59 9.93 -2.58
N PHE A 530 43.18 8.73 -2.55
CA PHE A 530 44.06 8.22 -1.50
C PHE A 530 45.46 8.08 -2.08
N SER A 531 46.41 8.87 -1.58
CA SER A 531 47.74 8.99 -2.16
C SER A 531 48.84 8.66 -1.16
N LEU A 532 49.75 7.78 -1.57
CA LEU A 532 51.09 7.55 -1.00
C LEU A 532 52.19 8.05 -1.94
N CYS A 533 51.80 8.58 -3.10
CA CYS A 533 52.66 8.94 -4.21
C CYS A 533 53.75 9.96 -3.84
N GLY A 534 55.02 9.53 -3.81
CA GLY A 534 56.15 10.38 -3.40
C GLY A 534 56.15 10.78 -1.93
N GLN A 535 55.42 10.03 -1.10
CA GLN A 535 55.22 10.26 0.33
C GLN A 535 55.58 9.02 1.19
N VAL A 536 56.16 7.99 0.57
CA VAL A 536 56.63 6.75 1.21
C VAL A 536 58.07 6.46 0.81
N GLU A 537 58.79 5.73 1.65
CA GLU A 537 60.20 5.36 1.42
C GLU A 537 60.38 3.89 0.96
N PHE A 538 59.28 3.18 0.70
CA PHE A 538 59.25 1.77 0.36
C PHE A 538 58.19 1.48 -0.73
N ASP A 539 58.30 0.31 -1.35
CA ASP A 539 57.35 -0.20 -2.35
C ASP A 539 56.01 -0.54 -1.66
N SER A 540 55.05 0.37 -1.77
CA SER A 540 53.81 0.33 -0.99
C SER A 540 52.68 -0.30 -1.78
N ASP A 541 51.75 -0.92 -1.07
CA ASP A 541 50.46 -1.35 -1.57
C ASP A 541 49.33 -0.70 -0.76
N LEU A 542 48.27 -0.30 -1.45
CA LEU A 542 47.11 0.39 -0.89
C LEU A 542 45.82 -0.34 -1.26
N VAL A 543 44.97 -0.61 -0.28
CA VAL A 543 43.64 -1.20 -0.47
C VAL A 543 42.60 -0.38 0.31
N VAL A 544 41.47 -0.09 -0.32
CA VAL A 544 40.34 0.61 0.30
C VAL A 544 39.11 -0.29 0.27
N TYR A 545 38.44 -0.37 1.40
CA TYR A 545 37.24 -1.16 1.60
C TYR A 545 36.07 -0.28 2.03
N GLU A 546 34.86 -0.68 1.68
CA GLU A 546 33.61 -0.19 2.26
C GLU A 546 33.16 -1.13 3.39
N GLY A 547 32.71 -0.55 4.51
CA GLY A 547 32.17 -1.26 5.67
C GLY A 547 33.17 -1.54 6.79
N PHE A 548 32.89 -2.57 7.61
CA PHE A 548 33.64 -2.91 8.82
C PHE A 548 34.43 -4.20 8.64
N CYS A 549 35.45 -4.45 9.48
CA CYS A 549 36.39 -5.58 9.33
C CYS A 549 35.73 -6.95 9.08
N GLN A 550 34.58 -7.20 9.70
CA GLN A 550 33.87 -8.49 9.59
C GLN A 550 32.98 -8.61 8.35
N SER A 551 32.72 -7.51 7.65
CA SER A 551 31.82 -7.43 6.48
C SER A 551 32.37 -6.56 5.34
N MET A 552 33.68 -6.29 5.36
CA MET A 552 34.30 -5.32 4.46
C MET A 552 34.29 -5.81 3.02
N VAL A 553 34.10 -4.88 2.09
CA VAL A 553 34.12 -5.14 0.65
C VAL A 553 35.20 -4.25 0.03
N GLN A 554 36.17 -4.86 -0.65
CA GLN A 554 37.21 -4.11 -1.34
C GLN A 554 36.60 -3.30 -2.50
N ILE A 555 36.74 -1.98 -2.45
CA ILE A 555 36.22 -1.03 -3.45
C ILE A 555 37.31 -0.41 -4.33
N GLY A 556 38.58 -0.50 -3.91
CA GLY A 556 39.72 -0.02 -4.68
C GLY A 556 41.04 -0.59 -4.16
N CYS A 557 42.04 -0.70 -5.01
CA CYS A 557 43.40 -1.06 -4.65
C CYS A 557 44.42 -0.61 -5.69
N ASN A 558 45.64 -0.34 -5.26
CA ASN A 558 46.77 -0.04 -6.12
C ASN A 558 48.09 -0.37 -5.41
N GLY A 559 49.02 -1.04 -6.10
CA GLY A 559 50.40 -1.19 -5.65
C GLY A 559 51.26 -0.08 -6.23
N ASP A 560 51.39 -0.05 -7.55
CA ASP A 560 52.20 0.93 -8.27
C ASP A 560 51.36 2.06 -8.87
N GLY A 561 51.42 3.26 -8.27
CA GLY A 561 50.77 4.44 -8.81
C GLY A 561 51.48 4.98 -10.05
N ASP A 562 50.75 5.26 -11.13
CA ASP A 562 51.36 5.81 -12.35
C ASP A 562 51.99 7.18 -12.07
N GLY A 563 53.30 7.30 -12.34
CA GLY A 563 54.07 8.51 -12.09
C GLY A 563 54.54 8.71 -10.65
N CYS A 564 54.32 7.73 -9.76
CA CYS A 564 54.78 7.80 -8.38
C CYS A 564 56.27 7.44 -8.24
N GLN A 565 56.97 8.23 -7.42
CA GLN A 565 58.35 7.92 -7.02
C GLN A 565 58.34 6.78 -6.00
N ASP A 566 59.43 6.03 -5.96
CA ASP A 566 59.66 4.95 -5.00
C ASP A 566 58.57 3.87 -4.96
N LEU A 567 57.86 3.67 -6.08
CA LEU A 567 56.78 2.68 -6.21
C LEU A 567 55.62 2.92 -5.23
N GLY A 568 55.37 4.19 -4.92
CA GLY A 568 54.23 4.58 -4.07
C GLY A 568 52.87 4.35 -4.75
N SER A 569 51.88 3.97 -3.97
CA SER A 569 50.52 3.73 -4.46
C SER A 569 49.69 5.00 -4.61
N LEU A 570 48.77 4.99 -5.57
CA LEU A 570 47.81 6.05 -5.80
C LEU A 570 46.46 5.48 -6.24
N LEU A 571 45.42 5.76 -5.45
CA LEU A 571 44.03 5.52 -5.81
C LEU A 571 43.32 6.85 -6.04
N SER A 572 42.68 7.00 -7.19
CA SER A 572 41.89 8.18 -7.55
C SER A 572 40.50 7.76 -8.03
N ASP A 573 39.56 8.70 -8.03
CA ASP A 573 38.18 8.49 -8.48
C ASP A 573 37.41 7.42 -7.68
N VAL A 574 37.74 7.22 -6.40
CA VAL A 574 37.01 6.31 -5.52
C VAL A 574 35.70 6.99 -5.12
N ALA A 575 34.56 6.42 -5.52
CA ALA A 575 33.26 6.99 -5.19
C ALA A 575 32.96 6.82 -3.70
N LEU A 576 32.89 7.93 -2.96
CA LEU A 576 32.51 7.95 -1.55
C LEU A 576 31.13 8.58 -1.35
N PHE A 577 30.45 8.14 -0.29
CA PHE A 577 29.15 8.65 0.14
C PHE A 577 29.30 9.34 1.49
N GLU A 578 28.71 10.53 1.62
CA GLU A 578 28.71 11.31 2.87
C GLU A 578 28.22 10.46 4.05
N GLY A 579 28.99 10.48 5.14
CA GLY A 579 28.73 9.73 6.37
C GLY A 579 29.08 8.24 6.31
N ALA A 580 29.42 7.67 5.14
CA ALA A 580 29.84 6.28 5.06
C ALA A 580 31.27 6.09 5.59
N SER A 581 31.50 4.91 6.18
CA SER A 581 32.80 4.49 6.72
C SER A 581 33.57 3.63 5.73
N TYR A 582 34.87 3.91 5.61
CA TYR A 582 35.80 3.22 4.73
C TYR A 582 37.02 2.75 5.53
N LEU A 583 37.50 1.55 5.24
CA LEU A 583 38.75 1.03 5.80
C LEU A 583 39.86 1.17 4.76
N ILE A 584 41.03 1.61 5.20
CA ILE A 584 42.19 1.84 4.35
C ILE A 584 43.31 0.99 4.91
N ARG A 585 43.85 0.10 4.08
CA ARG A 585 44.95 -0.80 4.42
C ARG A 585 46.16 -0.43 3.59
N ILE A 586 47.28 -0.19 4.24
CA ILE A 586 48.56 0.13 3.59
C ILE A 586 49.59 -0.89 4.01
N GLY A 587 50.16 -1.62 3.07
CA GLY A 587 51.22 -2.60 3.33
C GLY A 587 52.39 -2.41 2.38
N GLY A 588 53.40 -3.25 2.52
CA GLY A 588 54.49 -3.36 1.55
C GLY A 588 54.26 -4.46 0.53
N TRP A 589 54.84 -4.27 -0.65
CA TRP A 589 54.81 -5.26 -1.74
C TRP A 589 55.37 -6.63 -1.33
N ASN A 590 56.39 -6.67 -0.46
CA ASN A 590 56.89 -7.91 0.15
C ASN A 590 57.47 -7.67 1.55
N ALA A 591 57.98 -8.73 2.18
CA ALA A 591 58.47 -8.72 3.57
C ALA A 591 59.70 -7.82 3.84
N LEU A 592 60.33 -7.22 2.82
CA LEU A 592 61.43 -6.26 2.96
C LEU A 592 60.99 -4.81 2.75
N ASP A 593 59.75 -4.60 2.30
CA ASP A 593 59.19 -3.29 1.99
C ASP A 593 58.32 -2.87 3.17
N PHE A 594 58.85 -1.99 4.01
CA PHE A 594 58.18 -1.42 5.17
C PHE A 594 58.86 -0.11 5.55
N GLY A 595 58.19 0.72 6.35
CA GLY A 595 58.79 1.93 6.88
C GLY A 595 57.79 3.05 7.10
N THR A 596 58.30 4.27 7.15
CA THR A 596 57.50 5.47 7.39
C THR A 596 56.89 6.02 6.10
N GLY A 597 55.72 6.63 6.23
CA GLY A 597 55.04 7.26 5.11
C GLY A 597 54.02 8.31 5.52
N THR A 598 53.37 8.90 4.52
CA THR A 598 52.22 9.79 4.71
C THR A 598 51.10 9.37 3.77
N LEU A 599 49.90 9.16 4.33
CA LEU A 599 48.65 8.97 3.60
C LEU A 599 47.97 10.32 3.43
N THR A 600 47.69 10.71 2.19
CA THR A 600 46.90 11.91 1.87
C THR A 600 45.52 11.51 1.35
N ILE A 601 44.46 12.03 1.99
CA ILE A 601 43.06 11.81 1.57
C ILE A 601 42.43 13.12 1.12
N THR A 602 41.86 13.15 -0.09
CA THR A 602 41.14 14.30 -0.65
C THR A 602 39.83 13.86 -1.29
N ILE A 603 38.84 14.78 -1.35
CA ILE A 603 37.55 14.59 -2.03
C ILE A 603 37.31 15.81 -2.91
N ASP A 604 37.02 15.57 -4.19
CA ASP A 604 36.72 16.59 -5.20
C ASP A 604 35.23 16.92 -5.34
#